data_AF-A0A1C2JDT2-F1
#
_entry.id   AF-A0A1C2JDT2-F1
#
_cell.length_a   1.000
_cell.length_b   1.000
_cell.length_c   1.000
_cell.angle_alpha   90.00
_cell.angle_beta   90.00
_cell.angle_gamma   90.00
#
_symmetry.space_group_name_H-M   'P 1'
#
loop_
_entity.id
_entity.type
_entity.pdbx_description
1 polymer ?
#
loop_
_entity_poly.entity_id
_entity_poly.type
_entity_poly.pdbx_seq_one_letter_code
_entity_poly.pdbx_strand_id
1 'polypeptide(L)'
;MLEKFKDSVANRLGLERSDLCVGDRTLGELLGMSPVATNSIDLLEAVAAAIAECDLGDRVDIPAFTLDHTVDELMTEIERQLSDGGRLPA
;
A
#
# COMPACT_ATOMS: atom_id res chain seq x y z
N MET A 1 -8.49 9.15 5.10
CA MET A 1 -8.21 7.74 5.48
C MET A 1 -7.06 7.20 4.65
N LEU A 2 -7.16 7.28 3.31
CA LEU A 2 -6.06 6.94 2.41
C LEU A 2 -4.77 7.72 2.69
N GLU A 3 -4.85 8.99 3.09
CA GLU A 3 -3.66 9.76 3.47
C GLU A 3 -2.93 9.16 4.68
N LYS A 4 -3.66 8.72 5.71
CA LYS A 4 -3.07 8.05 6.87
C LYS A 4 -2.43 6.73 6.47
N PHE A 5 -3.06 5.98 5.57
CA PHE A 5 -2.49 4.75 5.03
C PHE A 5 -1.19 5.03 4.27
N LYS A 6 -1.16 6.04 3.41
CA LYS A 6 0.07 6.48 2.70
C LYS A 6 1.18 6.86 3.67
N ASP A 7 0.89 7.67 4.69
CA ASP A 7 1.85 8.02 5.74
C ASP A 7 2.34 6.78 6.51
N SER A 8 1.45 5.84 6.78
CA SER A 8 1.73 4.59 7.51
C SER A 8 2.66 3.65 6.72
N VAL A 9 2.44 3.52 5.41
CA VAL A 9 3.33 2.78 4.50
C VAL A 9 4.67 3.50 4.35
N ALA A 10 4.67 4.83 4.18
CA ALA A 10 5.89 5.64 4.07
C ALA A 10 6.83 5.45 5.26
N ASN A 11 6.29 5.59 6.46
CA ASN A 11 7.04 5.46 7.70
C ASN A 11 7.65 4.06 7.85
N ARG A 12 6.94 3.00 7.46
CA ARG A 12 7.44 1.62 7.54
C ARG A 12 8.51 1.33 6.51
N LEU A 13 8.41 1.91 5.32
CA LEU A 13 9.43 1.80 4.29
C LEU A 13 10.60 2.77 4.55
N GLY A 14 10.55 3.62 5.57
CA GLY A 14 11.57 4.64 5.81
C GLY A 14 11.70 5.64 4.65
N LEU A 15 10.61 5.89 3.93
CA LEU A 15 10.52 6.78 2.78
C LEU A 15 9.73 8.03 3.14
N GLU A 16 9.92 9.10 2.37
CA GLU A 16 9.06 10.27 2.52
C GLU A 16 7.71 9.99 1.86
N ARG A 17 6.64 10.58 2.39
CA ARG A 17 5.31 10.50 1.78
C ARG A 17 5.33 10.95 0.31
N SER A 18 6.17 11.91 -0.02
CA SER A 18 6.38 12.40 -1.38
C SER A 18 6.79 11.30 -2.35
N ASP A 19 7.56 10.29 -1.90
CA ASP A 19 8.00 9.17 -2.73
C ASP A 19 6.87 8.23 -3.12
N LEU A 20 5.83 8.12 -2.27
CA LEU A 20 4.61 7.35 -2.54
C LEU A 20 3.58 8.12 -3.37
N CYS A 21 3.77 9.43 -3.56
CA CYS A 21 2.87 10.29 -4.32
C CYS A 21 3.35 10.53 -5.77
N VAL A 22 4.50 9.98 -6.17
CA VAL A 22 4.96 10.02 -7.57
C VAL A 22 4.27 8.86 -8.31
N GLY A 23 3.11 9.15 -8.92
CA GLY A 23 2.17 8.15 -9.45
C GLY A 23 2.69 7.18 -10.52
N ASP A 24 3.89 7.39 -11.05
CA ASP A 24 4.50 6.52 -12.08
C ASP A 24 5.49 5.50 -11.50
N ARG A 25 5.80 5.55 -10.19
CA ARG A 25 6.77 4.64 -9.59
C ARG A 25 6.19 3.25 -9.37
N THR A 26 6.97 2.26 -9.73
CA THR A 26 6.68 0.86 -9.43
C THR A 26 6.97 0.52 -7.97
N LEU A 27 6.30 -0.52 -7.46
CA LEU A 27 6.57 -1.09 -6.15
C LEU A 27 8.02 -1.59 -6.03
N GLY A 28 8.61 -2.08 -7.13
CA GLY A 28 10.01 -2.47 -7.22
C GLY A 28 10.97 -1.29 -7.08
N GLU A 29 10.66 -0.14 -7.68
CA GLU A 29 11.45 1.08 -7.51
C GLU A 29 11.36 1.63 -6.08
N LEU A 30 10.17 1.64 -5.47
CA LEU A 30 10.02 1.99 -4.07
C LEU A 30 10.86 1.08 -3.17
N LEU A 31 10.84 -0.23 -3.43
CA LEU A 31 11.63 -1.18 -2.69
C LEU A 31 13.13 -0.89 -2.82
N GLY A 32 13.60 -0.55 -4.03
CA GLY A 32 14.99 -0.15 -4.25
C GLY A 32 15.40 1.16 -3.56
N MET A 33 14.44 2.03 -3.26
CA MET A 33 14.68 3.29 -2.54
C MET A 33 14.59 3.13 -1.02
N SER A 34 13.85 2.13 -0.55
CA SER A 34 13.60 1.92 0.87
C SER A 34 14.89 1.52 1.60
N PRO A 35 15.30 2.25 2.66
CA PRO A 35 16.40 1.83 3.50
C PRO A 35 16.03 0.70 4.47
N VAL A 36 14.74 0.35 4.57
CA VAL A 36 14.20 -0.62 5.53
C VAL A 36 13.77 -1.91 4.86
N ALA A 37 13.04 -1.82 3.75
CA ALA A 37 12.53 -2.99 3.04
C ALA A 37 13.61 -3.58 2.12
N THR A 38 13.86 -4.88 2.26
CA THR A 38 14.90 -5.61 1.54
C THR A 38 14.34 -6.47 0.41
N ASN A 39 13.07 -6.85 0.51
CA ASN A 39 12.40 -7.70 -0.46
C ASN A 39 10.89 -7.38 -0.55
N SER A 40 10.19 -8.05 -1.46
CA SER A 40 8.75 -7.87 -1.67
C SER A 40 7.88 -8.29 -0.48
N ILE A 41 8.37 -9.16 0.41
CA ILE A 41 7.67 -9.56 1.64
C ILE A 41 7.66 -8.41 2.62
N ASP A 42 8.80 -7.74 2.84
CA ASP A 42 8.88 -6.55 3.72
C ASP A 42 7.90 -5.45 3.26
N LEU A 43 7.80 -5.25 1.94
CA LEU A 43 6.84 -4.32 1.34
C LEU A 43 5.39 -4.74 1.62
N LEU A 44 5.07 -6.03 1.46
CA LEU A 44 3.74 -6.57 1.72
C LEU A 44 3.38 -6.46 3.21
N GLU A 45 4.32 -6.74 4.11
CA GLU A 45 4.15 -6.58 5.55
C GLU A 45 3.92 -5.12 5.94
N ALA A 46 4.64 -4.18 5.30
CA ALA A 46 4.43 -2.75 5.52
C ALA A 46 3.00 -2.32 5.12
N VAL A 47 2.51 -2.80 3.98
CA VAL A 47 1.14 -2.57 3.50
C VAL A 47 0.11 -3.20 4.43
N ALA A 48 0.29 -4.48 4.80
CA ALA A 48 -0.60 -5.20 5.70
C ALA A 48 -0.71 -4.52 7.07
N ALA A 49 0.43 -4.12 7.63
CA ALA A 49 0.48 -3.43 8.90
C ALA A 49 -0.16 -2.03 8.83
N ALA A 50 -0.03 -1.33 7.69
CA ALA A 50 -0.70 -0.06 7.47
C ALA A 50 -2.23 -0.21 7.34
N ILE A 51 -2.72 -1.29 6.71
CA ILE A 51 -4.15 -1.65 6.67
C ILE A 51 -4.66 -1.89 8.10
N ALA A 52 -3.94 -2.69 8.89
CA ALA A 52 -4.30 -2.97 10.28
C ALA A 52 -4.29 -1.71 11.15
N GLU A 53 -3.27 -0.86 11.03
CA GLU A 53 -3.18 0.41 11.77
C GLU A 53 -4.29 1.39 11.42
N CYS A 54 -4.76 1.38 10.18
CA CYS A 54 -5.87 2.21 9.73
C CYS A 54 -7.26 1.60 10.03
N ASP A 55 -7.33 0.47 10.74
CA ASP A 55 -8.57 -0.28 11.03
C ASP A 55 -9.32 -0.67 9.75
N LEU A 56 -8.56 -1.00 8.69
CA LEU A 56 -9.09 -1.35 7.37
C LEU A 56 -9.17 -2.85 7.13
N GLY A 57 -8.71 -3.69 8.07
CA GLY A 57 -8.62 -5.14 7.90
C GLY A 57 -9.95 -5.84 7.59
N ASP A 58 -11.08 -5.30 8.07
CA ASP A 58 -12.42 -5.84 7.79
C ASP A 58 -13.03 -5.32 6.48
N ARG A 59 -12.38 -4.36 5.81
CA ARG A 59 -12.92 -3.65 4.64
C ARG A 59 -12.06 -3.78 3.40
N VAL A 60 -10.80 -4.11 3.57
CA VAL A 60 -9.78 -4.10 2.54
C VAL A 60 -8.93 -5.34 2.68
N ASP A 61 -8.98 -6.18 1.66
CA ASP A 61 -8.01 -7.25 1.48
C ASP A 61 -6.74 -6.69 0.86
N ILE A 62 -5.59 -7.26 1.23
CA ILE A 62 -4.30 -6.97 0.60
C ILE A 62 -4.39 -7.47 -0.85
N PRO A 63 -4.35 -6.59 -1.86
CA PRO A 63 -4.52 -7.05 -3.22
C PRO A 63 -3.29 -7.82 -3.70
N ALA A 64 -3.51 -8.66 -4.71
CA ALA A 64 -2.43 -9.38 -5.37
C ALA A 64 -1.67 -8.44 -6.32
N PHE A 65 -0.49 -7.98 -5.91
CA PHE A 65 0.40 -7.17 -6.75
C PHE A 65 1.71 -7.88 -7.05
N THR A 66 2.34 -7.43 -8.11
CA THR A 66 3.74 -7.71 -8.42
C THR A 66 4.56 -6.43 -8.25
N LEU A 67 5.88 -6.56 -8.19
CA LEU A 67 6.78 -5.40 -8.13
C LEU A 67 6.71 -4.48 -9.36
N ASP A 68 6.08 -4.95 -10.44
CA ASP A 68 5.86 -4.18 -11.68
C ASP A 68 4.67 -3.21 -11.57
N HIS A 69 3.75 -3.46 -10.63
CA HIS A 69 2.62 -2.57 -10.41
C HIS A 69 3.09 -1.25 -9.80
N THR A 70 2.38 -0.19 -10.13
CA THR A 70 2.63 1.14 -9.57
C THR A 70 2.02 1.28 -8.18
N VAL A 71 2.58 2.23 -7.43
CA VAL A 71 2.01 2.65 -6.15
C VAL A 71 0.58 3.17 -6.34
N ASP A 72 0.34 3.87 -7.45
CA ASP A 72 -0.97 4.44 -7.73
C ASP A 72 -2.01 3.35 -7.98
N GLU A 73 -1.65 2.27 -8.68
CA GLU A 73 -2.52 1.09 -8.82
C GLU A 73 -2.85 0.44 -7.48
N LEU A 74 -1.86 0.26 -6.59
CA LEU A 74 -2.08 -0.20 -5.22
C LEU A 74 -3.06 0.73 -4.50
N MET A 75 -2.83 2.04 -4.51
CA MET A 75 -3.66 3.01 -3.80
C MET A 75 -5.07 3.09 -4.36
N THR A 76 -5.21 3.01 -5.68
CA THR A 76 -6.49 3.00 -6.40
C THR A 76 -7.29 1.75 -6.05
N GLU A 77 -6.66 0.59 -5.98
CA GLU A 77 -7.33 -0.65 -5.60
C GLU A 77 -7.82 -0.60 -4.14
N ILE A 78 -6.99 -0.09 -3.23
CA ILE A 78 -7.37 0.11 -1.82
C ILE A 78 -8.54 1.11 -1.73
N GLU A 79 -8.48 2.24 -2.45
CA GLU A 79 -9.55 3.23 -2.48
C GLU A 79 -10.84 2.65 -3.07
N ARG A 80 -10.73 1.81 -4.11
CA ARG A 80 -11.85 1.09 -4.71
C ARG A 80 -12.51 0.19 -3.69
N GLN A 81 -11.76 -0.66 -2.98
CA GLN A 81 -12.32 -1.54 -1.95
C GLN A 81 -12.97 -0.76 -0.80
N LEU A 82 -12.37 0.36 -0.38
CA LEU A 82 -12.95 1.23 0.65
C LEU A 82 -14.27 1.85 0.22
N SER A 83 -14.36 2.24 -1.06
CA SER A 83 -15.54 2.85 -1.66
C SER A 83 -16.63 1.81 -1.97
N ASP A 84 -16.23 0.60 -2.34
CA ASP A 84 -17.12 -0.52 -2.64
C ASP A 84 -17.56 -1.31 -1.39
N GLY A 85 -17.00 -0.98 -0.22
CA GLY A 85 -17.10 -1.70 1.06
C GLY A 85 -18.51 -2.09 1.53
N GLY A 86 -19.11 -3.10 0.90
CA GLY A 86 -20.43 -3.62 1.27
C GLY A 86 -20.97 -4.78 0.42
N ARG A 87 -20.20 -5.46 -0.43
CA ARG A 87 -20.71 -6.65 -1.12
C ARG A 87 -19.69 -7.77 -1.25
N LEU A 88 -19.65 -8.63 -0.22
CA LEU A 88 -19.33 -10.04 -0.40
C LEU A 88 -20.29 -10.61 -1.48
N PRO A 89 -19.82 -11.21 -2.59
CA PRO A 89 -20.67 -12.13 -3.33
C PRO A 89 -20.91 -13.36 -2.43
N ALA A 90 -22.19 -13.70 -2.30
CA ALA A 90 -22.73 -14.81 -1.51
C ALA A 90 -22.19 -16.18 -1.92
#